data_AF-D9TI51-F1
#
_entry.id   AF-D9TI51-F1
#
_cell.length_a   1.000
_cell.length_b   1.000
_cell.length_c   1.000
_cell.angle_alpha   90.00
_cell.angle_beta   90.00
_cell.angle_gamma   90.00
#
_symmetry.space_group_name_H-M   'P 1'
#
loop_
_entity.id
_entity.type
_entity.pdbx_description
1 polymer ?
#
loop_
_entity_poly.entity_id
_entity_poly.type
_entity_poly.pdbx_seq_one_letter_code
_entity_poly.pdbx_strand_id
1 'polypeptide(L)'
;MKKFFVFLLSLLIIITFYVKVYAVIPSGYTAVSFLNGGNNFIYSDNPESFSVTPNDLFYLWGASLNTTPKDVEMYHILYNGWNSNNKLMVGIAIRNSNNSPVTITFKGSGNAWDIQSNQSANAFEKTPVILRDYFNASYTYVTIPAYSTQVVYAINTNFVTGNYKFVFIRAQFQSSLSSNVWMRLFVAGENKINSTTFLNDLFNISSPNAPGTTNTFTGELLYTQKITTIVANVKTTYRFCEWPRPLSNINEYTGVVTYKSGPVSLNR
;
A
#
# COMPACT_ATOMS: atom_id res chain seq x y z
N MET A 1 6.82 -11.11 57.75
CA MET A 1 6.59 -12.23 56.80
C MET A 1 5.79 -11.84 55.56
N LYS A 2 4.56 -11.28 55.65
CA LYS A 2 3.74 -10.92 54.47
C LYS A 2 4.42 -10.01 53.43
N LYS A 3 5.15 -8.97 53.87
CA LYS A 3 5.85 -8.04 52.96
C LYS A 3 7.02 -8.68 52.20
N PHE A 4 7.69 -9.66 52.82
CA PHE A 4 8.79 -10.41 52.19
C PHE A 4 8.28 -11.36 51.11
N PHE A 5 7.12 -11.99 51.36
CA PHE A 5 6.46 -12.88 50.39
C PHE A 5 5.97 -12.13 49.14
N VAL A 6 5.41 -10.93 49.32
CA VAL A 6 4.99 -10.07 48.19
C VAL A 6 6.19 -9.64 47.36
N PHE A 7 7.30 -9.26 47.99
CA PHE A 7 8.53 -8.89 47.27
C PHE A 7 9.12 -10.07 46.48
N LEU A 8 9.13 -11.27 47.04
CA LEU A 8 9.60 -12.49 46.36
C LEU A 8 8.71 -12.84 45.16
N LEU A 9 7.38 -12.68 45.29
CA LEU A 9 6.43 -12.93 44.22
C LEU A 9 6.57 -11.90 43.09
N SER A 10 6.77 -10.62 43.43
CA SER A 10 7.05 -9.56 42.44
C SER A 10 8.36 -9.79 41.70
N LEU A 11 9.42 -10.23 42.41
CA LEU A 11 10.70 -10.56 41.79
C LEU A 11 10.58 -11.78 40.86
N LEU A 12 9.81 -12.80 41.24
CA LEU A 12 9.53 -13.97 40.41
C LEU A 12 8.77 -13.59 39.12
N ILE A 13 7.80 -12.67 39.22
CA ILE A 13 7.07 -12.13 38.06
C ILE A 13 7.99 -11.31 37.16
N ILE A 14 8.88 -10.48 37.71
CA ILE A 14 9.84 -9.70 36.92
C ILE A 14 10.84 -10.64 36.21
N ILE A 15 11.28 -11.73 36.86
CA ILE A 15 12.18 -12.72 36.26
C ILE A 15 11.49 -13.57 35.18
N THR A 16 10.22 -13.96 35.35
CA THR A 16 9.47 -14.69 34.31
C THR A 16 9.15 -13.84 33.09
N PHE A 17 8.98 -12.51 33.24
CA PHE A 17 8.82 -11.60 32.10
C PHE A 17 10.15 -11.17 31.44
N TYR A 18 11.30 -11.38 32.09
CA TYR A 18 12.64 -11.13 31.53
C TYR A 18 13.33 -12.36 30.94
N VAL A 19 12.65 -13.50 30.85
CA VAL A 19 13.07 -14.54 29.93
C VAL A 19 12.86 -13.99 28.52
N LYS A 20 13.90 -13.37 27.95
CA LYS A 20 14.03 -13.30 26.50
C LYS A 20 13.81 -14.71 26.01
N VAL A 21 12.65 -14.95 25.41
CA VAL A 21 12.38 -16.17 24.66
C VAL A 21 13.38 -16.13 23.51
N TYR A 22 14.58 -16.63 23.75
CA TYR A 22 15.51 -17.00 22.71
C TYR A 22 14.88 -18.23 22.05
N ALA A 23 13.92 -17.97 21.16
CA ALA A 23 13.32 -18.99 20.36
C ALA A 23 14.46 -19.63 19.55
N VAL A 24 14.77 -20.89 19.87
CA VAL A 24 15.78 -21.67 19.16
C VAL A 24 15.29 -21.82 17.73
N ILE A 25 16.07 -21.32 16.77
CA ILE A 25 15.78 -21.48 15.35
C ILE A 25 15.75 -22.99 15.07
N PRO A 26 14.66 -23.57 14.55
CA PRO A 26 14.60 -24.99 14.25
C PRO A 26 15.74 -25.35 13.28
N SER A 27 16.35 -26.51 13.48
CA SER A 27 17.45 -26.96 12.62
C SER A 27 17.05 -26.92 11.14
N GLY A 28 17.86 -26.25 10.31
CA GLY A 28 17.61 -26.11 8.87
C GLY A 28 17.08 -24.74 8.44
N TYR A 29 16.62 -23.90 9.37
CA TYR A 29 16.19 -22.53 9.08
C TYR A 29 17.33 -21.53 9.32
N THR A 30 17.46 -20.54 8.44
CA THR A 30 18.43 -19.44 8.61
C THR A 30 17.61 -18.19 8.88
N ALA A 31 17.70 -17.65 10.10
CA ALA A 31 17.09 -16.36 10.39
C ALA A 31 17.85 -15.27 9.66
N VAL A 32 17.13 -14.40 8.95
CA VAL A 32 17.72 -13.18 8.40
C VAL A 32 17.25 -12.01 9.25
N SER A 33 18.20 -11.23 9.74
CA SER A 33 17.92 -9.97 10.43
C SER A 33 17.58 -8.92 9.40
N PHE A 34 16.56 -8.12 9.71
CA PHE A 34 16.15 -7.02 8.87
C PHE A 34 16.49 -5.69 9.55
N LEU A 35 16.90 -4.70 8.77
CA LEU A 35 17.09 -3.33 9.25
C LEU A 35 15.74 -2.61 9.31
N ASN A 36 15.59 -1.70 10.29
CA ASN A 36 14.36 -0.96 10.48
C ASN A 36 14.36 0.37 9.71
N GLY A 37 13.40 0.56 8.80
CA GLY A 37 13.26 1.78 7.98
C GLY A 37 12.22 2.81 8.43
N GLY A 38 11.34 2.51 9.41
CA GLY A 38 10.40 3.49 9.99
C GLY A 38 9.51 4.24 8.97
N ASN A 39 8.76 3.51 8.14
CA ASN A 39 7.89 4.09 7.12
C ASN A 39 6.42 4.09 7.57
N ASN A 40 5.59 4.91 6.93
CA ASN A 40 4.14 4.82 7.07
C ASN A 40 3.55 4.18 5.82
N PHE A 41 2.61 3.24 6.01
CA PHE A 41 1.92 2.56 4.93
C PHE A 41 0.45 2.97 4.92
N ILE A 42 0.05 3.67 3.87
CA ILE A 42 -1.34 3.97 3.58
C ILE A 42 -1.87 2.84 2.72
N TYR A 43 -2.90 2.19 3.24
CA TYR A 43 -3.55 1.07 2.58
C TYR A 43 -5.00 1.41 2.32
N SER A 44 -5.43 1.18 1.09
CA SER A 44 -6.80 1.40 0.63
C SER A 44 -7.34 0.10 0.03
N ASP A 45 -7.83 -0.75 0.92
CA ASP A 45 -8.57 -1.98 0.59
C ASP A 45 -10.07 -1.80 0.59
N ASN A 46 -10.54 -0.63 1.04
CA ASN A 46 -11.95 -0.34 1.11
C ASN A 46 -12.28 0.95 0.35
N PRO A 47 -13.22 0.88 -0.61
CA PRO A 47 -13.99 -0.31 -0.99
C PRO A 47 -13.25 -1.20 -1.97
N GLU A 48 -13.08 -2.48 -1.63
CA GLU A 48 -12.51 -3.48 -2.52
C GLU A 48 -13.34 -3.57 -3.80
N SER A 49 -14.65 -3.28 -3.72
CA SER A 49 -15.49 -3.12 -4.89
C SER A 49 -16.60 -2.09 -4.69
N PHE A 50 -16.78 -1.18 -5.66
CA PHE A 50 -17.86 -0.20 -5.60
C PHE A 50 -18.22 0.38 -6.97
N SER A 51 -19.46 0.89 -7.05
CA SER A 51 -19.96 1.57 -8.23
C SER A 51 -19.32 2.94 -8.41
N VAL A 52 -18.95 3.28 -9.63
CA VAL A 52 -18.49 4.62 -10.04
C VAL A 52 -19.28 5.07 -11.26
N THR A 53 -19.95 6.20 -11.14
CA THR A 53 -20.64 6.91 -12.21
C THR A 53 -19.80 8.11 -12.70
N PRO A 54 -20.11 8.69 -13.86
CA PRO A 54 -19.39 9.87 -14.36
C PRO A 54 -19.35 11.06 -13.39
N ASN A 55 -20.35 11.19 -12.51
CA ASN A 55 -20.47 12.32 -11.59
C ASN A 55 -19.82 12.06 -10.22
N ASP A 56 -19.27 10.87 -10.00
CA ASP A 56 -18.73 10.51 -8.70
C ASP A 56 -17.30 11.04 -8.49
N LEU A 57 -17.08 11.51 -7.27
CA LEU A 57 -15.77 11.84 -6.73
C LEU A 57 -15.68 11.23 -5.34
N PHE A 58 -14.84 10.22 -5.23
CA PHE A 58 -14.58 9.53 -3.99
C PHE A 58 -13.27 9.97 -3.37
N TYR A 59 -13.33 10.36 -2.11
CA TYR A 59 -12.18 10.45 -1.23
C TYR A 59 -12.07 9.11 -0.49
N LEU A 60 -10.97 8.39 -0.72
CA LEU A 60 -10.73 7.07 -0.14
C LEU A 60 -10.00 7.18 1.19
N TRP A 61 -8.89 7.93 1.20
CA TRP A 61 -8.07 8.17 2.37
C TRP A 61 -7.24 9.43 2.20
N GLY A 62 -6.78 10.01 3.31
CA GLY A 62 -5.90 11.16 3.28
C GLY A 62 -5.10 11.30 4.55
N ALA A 63 -3.91 11.85 4.40
CA ALA A 63 -2.98 12.05 5.50
C ALA A 63 -2.08 13.24 5.23
N SER A 64 -1.44 13.74 6.29
CA SER A 64 -0.31 14.65 6.13
C SER A 64 0.81 13.95 5.36
N LEU A 65 1.51 14.68 4.51
CA LEU A 65 2.73 14.22 3.86
C LEU A 65 3.87 15.10 4.36
N ASN A 66 4.92 14.47 4.89
CA ASN A 66 6.06 15.19 5.46
C ASN A 66 7.36 14.62 4.90
N THR A 67 8.47 14.89 5.55
CA THR A 67 9.80 14.42 5.16
C THR A 67 10.02 12.93 5.40
N THR A 68 9.08 12.22 6.04
CA THR A 68 9.11 10.76 6.16
C THR A 68 8.36 10.13 4.99
N PRO A 69 8.94 9.14 4.29
CA PRO A 69 8.26 8.47 3.20
C PRO A 69 6.96 7.79 3.65
N LYS A 70 5.93 7.94 2.82
CA LYS A 70 4.67 7.22 2.94
C LYS A 70 4.51 6.30 1.74
N ASP A 71 4.48 5.00 1.99
CA ASP A 71 4.06 4.00 1.02
C ASP A 71 2.54 4.03 0.89
N VAL A 72 2.05 3.81 -0.32
CA VAL A 72 0.64 3.78 -0.69
C VAL A 72 0.38 2.48 -1.44
N GLU A 73 -0.68 1.79 -1.08
CA GLU A 73 -1.23 0.69 -1.86
C GLU A 73 -2.75 0.85 -1.99
N MET A 74 -3.23 0.72 -3.21
CA MET A 74 -4.66 0.77 -3.54
C MET A 74 -4.98 -0.45 -4.38
N TYR A 75 -6.04 -1.16 -4.00
CA TYR A 75 -6.56 -2.33 -4.69
C TYR A 75 -8.09 -2.22 -4.79
N HIS A 76 -8.62 -2.00 -6.00
CA HIS A 76 -10.05 -1.74 -6.18
C HIS A 76 -10.62 -2.42 -7.42
N ILE A 77 -11.81 -3.03 -7.29
CA ILE A 77 -12.65 -3.54 -8.37
C ILE A 77 -13.81 -2.56 -8.58
N LEU A 78 -13.68 -1.72 -9.58
CA LEU A 78 -14.62 -0.65 -9.86
C LEU A 78 -15.62 -1.10 -10.93
N TYR A 79 -16.86 -0.65 -10.84
CA TYR A 79 -17.87 -0.98 -11.86
C TYR A 79 -18.85 0.17 -12.09
N ASN A 80 -19.49 0.21 -13.25
CA ASN A 80 -20.35 1.34 -13.66
C ASN A 80 -21.72 0.89 -14.15
N GLY A 81 -22.26 -0.20 -13.60
CA GLY A 81 -23.49 -0.82 -14.09
C GLY A 81 -23.35 -1.57 -15.42
N TRP A 82 -22.11 -1.86 -15.84
CA TRP A 82 -21.74 -2.69 -17.00
C TRP A 82 -22.19 -2.19 -18.38
N ASN A 83 -22.67 -0.96 -18.48
CA ASN A 83 -23.40 -0.49 -19.65
C ASN A 83 -22.74 0.69 -20.38
N SER A 84 -21.56 1.14 -19.94
CA SER A 84 -20.91 2.34 -20.48
C SER A 84 -19.38 2.24 -20.47
N ASN A 85 -18.74 3.02 -21.34
CA ASN A 85 -17.28 3.07 -21.49
C ASN A 85 -16.68 4.37 -20.94
N ASN A 86 -17.30 4.92 -19.90
CA ASN A 86 -16.92 6.22 -19.33
C ASN A 86 -15.48 6.21 -18.79
N LYS A 87 -14.84 7.37 -18.82
CA LYS A 87 -13.50 7.54 -18.24
C LYS A 87 -13.51 7.43 -16.72
N LEU A 88 -12.38 6.97 -16.20
CA LEU A 88 -12.10 6.74 -14.81
C LEU A 88 -10.68 7.19 -14.49
N MET A 89 -10.51 7.84 -13.35
CA MET A 89 -9.20 8.17 -12.79
C MET A 89 -9.12 7.68 -11.35
N VAL A 90 -8.08 6.91 -11.06
CA VAL A 90 -7.75 6.46 -9.70
C VAL A 90 -6.35 6.98 -9.38
N GLY A 91 -6.18 7.68 -8.27
CA GLY A 91 -4.90 8.32 -8.04
C GLY A 91 -4.71 8.97 -6.68
N ILE A 92 -3.62 9.70 -6.62
CA ILE A 92 -3.12 10.43 -5.46
C ILE A 92 -2.97 11.90 -5.87
N ALA A 93 -3.66 12.77 -5.13
CA ALA A 93 -3.53 14.22 -5.24
C ALA A 93 -2.89 14.78 -3.97
N ILE A 94 -2.14 15.88 -4.13
CA ILE A 94 -1.44 16.55 -3.04
C ILE A 94 -1.82 18.03 -3.01
N ARG A 95 -2.10 18.55 -1.82
CA ARG A 95 -2.31 19.97 -1.52
C ARG A 95 -1.10 20.52 -0.78
N ASN A 96 -0.53 21.57 -1.30
CA ASN A 96 0.43 22.41 -0.60
C ASN A 96 -0.28 23.63 -0.03
N SER A 97 -0.36 23.73 1.30
CA SER A 97 -0.93 24.88 1.99
C SER A 97 0.12 25.86 2.50
N ASN A 98 1.39 25.65 2.14
CA ASN A 98 2.47 26.59 2.47
C ASN A 98 2.48 27.78 1.50
N ASN A 99 3.13 28.86 1.94
CA ASN A 99 3.41 30.05 1.15
C ASN A 99 4.62 29.90 0.20
N SER A 100 5.28 28.75 0.24
CA SER A 100 6.39 28.38 -0.64
C SER A 100 6.03 27.14 -1.46
N PRO A 101 6.64 26.94 -2.65
CA PRO A 101 6.50 25.68 -3.36
C PRO A 101 7.05 24.51 -2.54
N VAL A 102 6.54 23.32 -2.79
CA VAL A 102 7.02 22.05 -2.21
C VAL A 102 7.44 21.11 -3.33
N THR A 103 8.54 20.39 -3.14
CA THR A 103 8.93 19.28 -4.02
C THR A 103 8.45 17.98 -3.40
N ILE A 104 7.68 17.22 -4.17
CA ILE A 104 7.28 15.85 -3.83
C ILE A 104 8.21 14.89 -4.58
N THR A 105 8.92 14.08 -3.82
CA THR A 105 9.70 12.95 -4.35
C THR A 105 8.82 11.72 -4.28
N PHE A 106 8.68 11.00 -5.39
CA PHE A 106 7.83 9.82 -5.43
C PHE A 106 8.32 8.77 -6.41
N LYS A 107 7.95 7.51 -6.17
CA LYS A 107 8.04 6.42 -7.14
C LYS A 107 6.76 5.61 -7.08
N GLY A 108 6.41 4.95 -8.17
CA GLY A 108 5.17 4.17 -8.20
C GLY A 108 5.08 3.28 -9.41
N SER A 109 4.31 2.21 -9.26
CA SER A 109 3.83 1.38 -10.35
C SER A 109 2.34 1.11 -10.13
N GLY A 110 1.60 0.98 -11.21
CA GLY A 110 0.18 0.73 -11.15
C GLY A 110 -0.39 0.45 -12.51
N ASN A 111 -1.48 -0.31 -12.54
CA ASN A 111 -2.19 -0.59 -13.77
C ASN A 111 -3.67 -0.89 -13.48
N ALA A 112 -4.47 -0.88 -14.54
CA ALA A 112 -5.85 -1.24 -14.50
C ALA A 112 -6.17 -2.29 -15.57
N TRP A 113 -7.00 -3.28 -15.20
CA TRP A 113 -7.38 -4.40 -16.05
C TRP A 113 -8.89 -4.56 -16.08
N ASP A 114 -9.40 -4.93 -17.25
CA ASP A 114 -10.76 -5.40 -17.37
C ASP A 114 -10.85 -6.81 -16.80
N ILE A 115 -11.80 -7.03 -15.89
CA ILE A 115 -12.08 -8.34 -15.33
C ILE A 115 -13.59 -8.63 -15.44
N GLN A 116 -13.93 -9.88 -15.70
CA GLN A 116 -15.32 -10.34 -15.62
C GLN A 116 -15.70 -10.60 -14.16
N SER A 117 -17.01 -10.55 -13.87
CA SER A 117 -17.49 -10.64 -12.48
C SER A 117 -17.20 -11.96 -11.77
N ASN A 118 -16.99 -13.04 -12.53
CA ASN A 118 -16.57 -14.34 -12.04
C ASN A 118 -15.05 -14.55 -12.01
N GLN A 119 -14.25 -13.52 -12.32
CA GLN A 119 -12.79 -13.59 -12.44
C GLN A 119 -12.04 -12.70 -11.44
N SER A 120 -12.69 -12.24 -10.38
CA SER A 120 -12.09 -11.39 -9.34
C SER A 120 -10.82 -12.00 -8.73
N ALA A 121 -10.78 -13.33 -8.54
CA ALA A 121 -9.61 -14.03 -8.04
C ALA A 121 -8.40 -13.95 -9.00
N ASN A 122 -8.65 -13.97 -10.32
CA ASN A 122 -7.59 -13.90 -11.33
C ASN A 122 -6.97 -12.49 -11.43
N ALA A 123 -7.66 -11.48 -10.92
CA ALA A 123 -7.18 -10.11 -10.88
C ALA A 123 -5.93 -9.98 -9.97
N PHE A 124 -5.92 -10.70 -8.84
CA PHE A 124 -4.81 -10.72 -7.89
C PHE A 124 -3.52 -11.29 -8.48
N GLU A 125 -3.60 -12.19 -9.47
CA GLU A 125 -2.42 -12.76 -10.15
C GLU A 125 -1.60 -11.70 -10.91
N LYS A 126 -2.18 -10.50 -11.14
CA LYS A 126 -1.49 -9.38 -11.79
C LYS A 126 -0.70 -8.50 -10.82
N THR A 127 -0.97 -8.58 -9.52
CA THR A 127 -0.32 -7.75 -8.49
C THR A 127 1.21 -7.96 -8.36
N PRO A 128 1.79 -9.18 -8.52
CA PRO A 128 3.24 -9.36 -8.36
C PRO A 128 4.07 -8.56 -9.37
N VAL A 129 3.54 -8.37 -10.58
CA VAL A 129 4.21 -7.57 -11.63
C VAL A 129 4.30 -6.11 -11.21
N ILE A 130 3.21 -5.55 -10.65
CA ILE A 130 3.21 -4.16 -10.19
C ILE A 130 4.16 -3.98 -9.01
N LEU A 131 4.18 -4.91 -8.06
CA LEU A 131 5.12 -4.87 -6.93
C LEU A 131 6.57 -4.92 -7.43
N ARG A 132 6.90 -5.83 -8.34
CA ARG A 132 8.23 -5.91 -8.97
C ARG A 132 8.60 -4.59 -9.64
N ASP A 133 7.70 -4.04 -10.43
CA ASP A 133 7.95 -2.82 -11.19
C ASP A 133 8.07 -1.60 -10.26
N TYR A 134 7.31 -1.55 -9.16
CA TYR A 134 7.46 -0.55 -8.08
C TYR A 134 8.84 -0.64 -7.42
N PHE A 135 9.32 -1.84 -7.10
CA PHE A 135 10.64 -2.01 -6.49
C PHE A 135 11.78 -1.59 -7.43
N ASN A 136 11.60 -1.76 -8.74
CA ASN A 136 12.54 -1.33 -9.77
C ASN A 136 12.33 0.11 -10.25
N ALA A 137 11.29 0.80 -9.77
CA ALA A 137 10.96 2.15 -10.20
C ALA A 137 11.96 3.18 -9.65
N SER A 138 12.40 4.07 -10.52
CA SER A 138 13.19 5.25 -10.14
C SER A 138 12.32 6.30 -9.46
N TYR A 139 12.93 7.06 -8.55
CA TYR A 139 12.29 8.24 -7.99
C TYR A 139 12.16 9.35 -9.04
N THR A 140 10.99 9.99 -9.03
CA THR A 140 10.60 11.16 -9.82
C THR A 140 10.26 12.30 -8.87
N TYR A 141 10.25 13.54 -9.39
CA TYR A 141 9.99 14.74 -8.61
C TYR A 141 8.92 15.59 -9.28
N VAL A 142 8.04 16.20 -8.48
CA VAL A 142 7.13 17.25 -8.93
C VAL A 142 7.17 18.41 -7.96
N THR A 143 7.16 19.63 -8.49
CA THR A 143 7.06 20.85 -7.68
C THR A 143 5.62 21.35 -7.69
N ILE A 144 4.99 21.38 -6.53
CA ILE A 144 3.64 21.93 -6.35
C ILE A 144 3.80 23.38 -5.86
N PRO A 145 3.25 24.39 -6.56
CA PRO A 145 3.35 25.77 -6.14
C PRO A 145 2.75 26.04 -4.76
N ALA A 146 3.05 27.21 -4.20
CA ALA A 146 2.41 27.67 -2.97
C ALA A 146 0.88 27.67 -3.12
N TYR A 147 0.17 27.33 -2.04
CA TYR A 147 -1.30 27.31 -1.98
C TYR A 147 -2.01 26.55 -3.11
N SER A 148 -1.36 25.54 -3.67
CA SER A 148 -1.83 24.83 -4.86
C SER A 148 -2.09 23.36 -4.61
N THR A 149 -2.89 22.75 -5.48
CA THR A 149 -3.20 21.32 -5.47
C THR A 149 -2.82 20.71 -6.81
N GLN A 150 -2.42 19.44 -6.82
CA GLN A 150 -2.07 18.73 -8.05
C GLN A 150 -2.28 17.21 -7.91
N VAL A 151 -2.72 16.56 -8.99
CA VAL A 151 -2.63 15.09 -9.11
C VAL A 151 -1.17 14.73 -9.37
N VAL A 152 -0.57 13.94 -8.49
CA VAL A 152 0.85 13.58 -8.58
C VAL A 152 1.05 12.21 -9.22
N TYR A 153 0.13 11.27 -8.99
CA TYR A 153 0.16 9.94 -9.58
C TYR A 153 -1.25 9.44 -9.82
N ALA A 154 -1.56 8.96 -11.02
CA ALA A 154 -2.88 8.43 -11.32
C ALA A 154 -2.83 7.42 -12.47
N ILE A 155 -3.76 6.47 -12.44
CA ILE A 155 -4.12 5.65 -13.58
C ILE A 155 -5.36 6.29 -14.22
N ASN A 156 -5.23 6.63 -15.50
CA ASN A 156 -6.34 7.04 -16.34
C ASN A 156 -6.73 5.84 -17.20
N THR A 157 -7.99 5.45 -17.13
CA THR A 157 -8.51 4.30 -17.86
C THR A 157 -9.98 4.53 -18.22
N ASN A 158 -10.56 3.61 -18.98
CA ASN A 158 -11.97 3.60 -19.28
C ASN A 158 -12.58 2.33 -18.73
N PHE A 159 -13.85 2.40 -18.34
CA PHE A 159 -14.65 1.20 -18.22
C PHE A 159 -14.84 0.54 -19.58
N VAL A 160 -15.06 -0.76 -19.57
CA VAL A 160 -15.43 -1.54 -20.75
C VAL A 160 -16.76 -2.23 -20.44
N THR A 161 -17.75 -2.04 -21.30
CA THR A 161 -19.06 -2.70 -21.22
C THR A 161 -18.91 -4.19 -20.92
N GLY A 162 -19.71 -4.68 -19.96
CA GLY A 162 -19.67 -6.07 -19.49
C GLY A 162 -18.50 -6.44 -18.56
N ASN A 163 -17.60 -5.50 -18.23
CA ASN A 163 -16.45 -5.75 -17.35
C ASN A 163 -16.48 -4.86 -16.11
N TYR A 164 -15.82 -5.34 -15.05
CA TYR A 164 -15.31 -4.50 -13.99
C TYR A 164 -13.92 -3.98 -14.35
N LYS A 165 -13.51 -2.91 -13.69
CA LYS A 165 -12.16 -2.36 -13.78
C LYS A 165 -11.41 -2.65 -12.49
N PHE A 166 -10.53 -3.62 -12.53
CA PHE A 166 -9.59 -3.86 -11.44
C PHE A 166 -8.43 -2.86 -11.55
N VAL A 167 -8.12 -2.16 -10.46
CA VAL A 167 -7.05 -1.15 -10.39
C VAL A 167 -6.14 -1.48 -9.22
N PHE A 168 -4.84 -1.52 -9.50
CA PHE A 168 -3.81 -1.67 -8.47
C PHE A 168 -2.76 -0.57 -8.60
N ILE A 169 -2.46 0.12 -7.50
CA ILE A 169 -1.39 1.11 -7.40
C ILE A 169 -0.52 0.77 -6.20
N ARG A 170 0.79 0.73 -6.40
CA ARG A 170 1.81 0.74 -5.35
C ARG A 170 2.72 1.95 -5.57
N ALA A 171 2.82 2.83 -4.59
CA ALA A 171 3.65 4.03 -4.69
C ALA A 171 4.28 4.41 -3.35
N GLN A 172 5.23 5.33 -3.38
CA GLN A 172 5.79 5.96 -2.19
C GLN A 172 5.98 7.43 -2.47
N PHE A 173 5.62 8.27 -1.50
CA PHE A 173 5.69 9.73 -1.59
C PHE A 173 6.44 10.30 -0.38
N GLN A 174 7.17 11.38 -0.62
CA GLN A 174 7.87 12.15 0.42
C GLN A 174 7.80 13.63 0.04
N SER A 175 7.53 14.48 1.02
CA SER A 175 7.54 15.94 0.87
C SER A 175 8.89 16.51 1.28
N SER A 176 9.35 17.56 0.58
CA SER A 176 10.51 18.35 1.01
C SER A 176 10.24 19.21 2.24
N LEU A 177 8.96 19.38 2.63
CA LEU A 177 8.52 20.13 3.80
C LEU A 177 7.94 19.21 4.87
N SER A 178 8.13 19.56 6.14
CA SER A 178 7.69 18.76 7.30
C SER A 178 6.21 18.92 7.67
N SER A 179 5.52 19.93 7.14
CA SER A 179 4.14 20.27 7.52
C SER A 179 3.35 20.95 6.40
N ASN A 180 2.03 21.04 6.59
CA ASN A 180 1.08 21.74 5.70
C ASN A 180 1.06 21.24 4.26
N VAL A 181 1.45 19.98 4.05
CA VAL A 181 1.27 19.25 2.81
C VAL A 181 0.35 18.08 3.11
N TRP A 182 -0.72 17.94 2.32
CA TRP A 182 -1.74 16.94 2.54
C TRP A 182 -1.91 16.08 1.30
N MET A 183 -1.99 14.76 1.47
CA MET A 183 -2.19 13.79 0.40
C MET A 183 -3.61 13.21 0.48
N ARG A 184 -4.26 13.00 -0.67
CA ARG A 184 -5.54 12.33 -0.79
C ARG A 184 -5.50 11.26 -1.87
N LEU A 185 -5.98 10.07 -1.53
CA LEU A 185 -6.28 8.97 -2.45
C LEU A 185 -7.71 9.14 -2.93
N PHE A 186 -7.94 8.97 -4.23
CA PHE A 186 -9.23 9.25 -4.84
C PHE A 186 -9.59 8.32 -5.99
N VAL A 187 -10.89 8.26 -6.27
CA VAL A 187 -11.48 7.70 -7.50
C VAL A 187 -12.45 8.73 -8.06
N ALA A 188 -12.33 9.05 -9.35
CA ALA A 188 -13.16 10.05 -10.01
C ALA A 188 -13.72 9.51 -11.32
N GLY A 189 -15.00 9.80 -11.57
CA GLY A 189 -15.66 9.59 -12.85
C GLY A 189 -15.41 10.73 -13.83
N GLU A 190 -15.69 10.47 -15.11
CA GLU A 190 -15.42 11.36 -16.24
C GLU A 190 -15.83 12.82 -16.06
N ASN A 191 -17.06 13.10 -15.63
CA ASN A 191 -17.54 14.47 -15.48
C ASN A 191 -16.82 15.20 -14.35
N LYS A 192 -16.44 14.48 -13.29
CA LYS A 192 -15.64 15.06 -12.20
C LYS A 192 -14.20 15.31 -12.63
N ILE A 193 -13.57 14.40 -13.37
CA ILE A 193 -12.23 14.62 -13.94
C ILE A 193 -12.20 15.86 -14.82
N ASN A 194 -13.22 16.04 -15.66
CA ASN A 194 -13.33 17.15 -16.59
C ASN A 194 -13.77 18.47 -15.92
N SER A 195 -14.12 18.45 -14.63
CA SER A 195 -14.55 19.66 -13.91
C SER A 195 -13.35 20.54 -13.55
N THR A 196 -13.49 21.85 -13.72
CA THR A 196 -12.52 22.84 -13.25
C THR A 196 -12.42 22.90 -11.71
N THR A 197 -13.41 22.35 -11.00
CA THR A 197 -13.45 22.32 -9.53
C THR A 197 -12.89 21.03 -8.94
N PHE A 198 -12.49 20.06 -9.76
CA PHE A 198 -12.12 18.70 -9.35
C PHE A 198 -11.23 18.63 -8.10
N LEU A 199 -10.08 19.31 -8.13
CA LEU A 199 -9.12 19.27 -7.02
C LEU A 199 -9.63 20.02 -5.78
N ASN A 200 -10.36 21.12 -5.96
CA ASN A 200 -10.96 21.84 -4.84
C ASN A 200 -12.03 20.99 -4.15
N ASP A 201 -12.91 20.37 -4.94
CA ASP A 201 -13.94 19.46 -4.44
C ASP A 201 -13.29 18.29 -3.68
N LEU A 202 -12.25 17.69 -4.26
CA LEU A 202 -11.54 16.56 -3.66
C LEU A 202 -10.98 16.91 -2.28
N PHE A 203 -10.48 18.12 -2.07
CA PHE A 203 -9.89 18.55 -0.80
C PHE A 203 -10.89 19.18 0.19
N ASN A 204 -12.13 19.42 -0.22
CA ASN A 204 -13.21 19.94 0.62
C ASN A 204 -14.08 18.83 1.24
N ILE A 205 -13.97 17.59 0.77
CA ILE A 205 -14.68 16.45 1.37
C ILE A 205 -14.11 16.15 2.77
N SER A 206 -14.97 16.08 3.79
CA SER A 206 -14.56 15.92 5.20
C SER A 206 -14.46 14.45 5.66
N SER A 207 -15.02 13.49 4.92
CA SER A 207 -15.03 12.08 5.31
C SER A 207 -15.00 11.17 4.08
N PRO A 208 -14.39 9.98 4.16
CA PRO A 208 -14.45 9.02 3.06
C PRO A 208 -15.90 8.74 2.67
N ASN A 209 -16.20 8.82 1.38
CA ASN A 209 -17.56 8.78 0.86
C ASN A 209 -17.80 7.63 -0.14
N ALA A 210 -16.87 6.69 -0.23
CA ALA A 210 -17.04 5.49 -1.03
C ALA A 210 -17.94 4.48 -0.30
N PRO A 211 -18.88 3.78 -0.97
CA PRO A 211 -19.75 2.79 -0.33
C PRO A 211 -18.94 1.64 0.27
N GLY A 212 -19.09 1.34 1.56
CA GLY A 212 -18.40 0.20 2.20
C GLY A 212 -17.42 0.56 3.32
N THR A 213 -17.17 1.85 3.57
CA THR A 213 -16.21 2.39 4.57
C THR A 213 -16.42 1.94 6.03
N THR A 214 -17.46 1.18 6.34
CA THR A 214 -17.78 0.77 7.72
C THR A 214 -17.18 -0.58 8.15
N ASN A 215 -16.82 -1.49 7.22
CA ASN A 215 -16.57 -2.91 7.57
C ASN A 215 -15.21 -3.50 7.14
N THR A 216 -14.35 -2.76 6.43
CA THR A 216 -13.00 -3.22 6.03
C THR A 216 -11.95 -2.09 6.14
N PHE A 217 -10.67 -2.47 6.23
CA PHE A 217 -9.58 -1.59 6.67
C PHE A 217 -9.06 -0.66 5.56
N THR A 218 -9.31 0.65 5.72
CA THR A 218 -8.56 1.72 5.03
C THR A 218 -7.91 2.58 6.10
N GLY A 219 -6.60 2.80 6.00
CA GLY A 219 -5.88 3.46 7.08
C GLY A 219 -4.40 3.70 6.82
N GLU A 220 -3.78 4.36 7.78
CA GLU A 220 -2.33 4.53 7.84
C GLU A 220 -1.76 3.66 8.96
N LEU A 221 -0.83 2.78 8.60
CA LEU A 221 -0.12 1.90 9.50
C LEU A 221 1.33 2.34 9.61
N LEU A 222 1.85 2.38 10.84
CA LEU A 222 3.29 2.40 11.04
C LEU A 222 3.82 1.02 10.65
N TYR A 223 4.80 0.99 9.77
CA TYR A 223 5.46 -0.27 9.44
C TYR A 223 6.95 -0.07 9.28
N THR A 224 7.65 -1.17 9.34
CA THR A 224 9.08 -1.18 9.14
C THR A 224 9.37 -2.04 7.93
N GLN A 225 9.84 -1.39 6.86
CA GLN A 225 10.33 -2.14 5.72
C GLN A 225 11.55 -2.93 6.15
N LYS A 226 11.52 -4.21 5.81
CA LYS A 226 12.51 -5.21 6.20
C LYS A 226 13.10 -5.77 4.90
N ILE A 227 14.32 -5.33 4.56
CA ILE A 227 15.02 -5.79 3.34
C ILE A 227 15.94 -6.96 3.71
N THR A 228 15.85 -8.05 2.96
CA THR A 228 16.72 -9.22 3.08
C THR A 228 17.28 -9.60 1.71
N THR A 229 18.56 -9.93 1.65
CA THR A 229 19.17 -10.54 0.47
C THR A 229 19.09 -12.04 0.60
N ILE A 230 18.44 -12.68 -0.36
CA ILE A 230 18.35 -14.13 -0.45
C ILE A 230 19.34 -14.61 -1.49
N VAL A 231 20.34 -15.39 -1.07
CA VAL A 231 21.35 -15.94 -1.99
C VAL A 231 20.79 -17.19 -2.67
N ALA A 232 20.43 -17.08 -3.95
CA ALA A 232 19.78 -18.15 -4.71
C ALA A 232 20.57 -19.49 -4.73
N ASN A 233 21.90 -19.45 -4.53
CA ASN A 233 22.77 -20.60 -4.72
C ASN A 233 22.96 -21.48 -3.47
N VAL A 234 22.38 -21.12 -2.31
CA VAL A 234 22.66 -21.81 -1.03
C VAL A 234 21.49 -22.64 -0.51
N LYS A 235 20.24 -22.32 -0.90
CA LYS A 235 19.04 -23.06 -0.51
C LYS A 235 18.01 -23.11 -1.62
N THR A 236 17.33 -24.25 -1.73
CA THR A 236 16.32 -24.54 -2.77
C THR A 236 14.91 -24.04 -2.42
N THR A 237 14.65 -23.64 -1.18
CA THR A 237 13.33 -23.16 -0.76
C THR A 237 13.45 -22.14 0.38
N TYR A 238 12.78 -21.00 0.23
CA TYR A 238 12.64 -19.98 1.26
C TYR A 238 11.19 -19.94 1.73
N ARG A 239 10.97 -19.92 3.05
CA ARG A 239 9.64 -19.72 3.64
C ARG A 239 9.63 -18.43 4.43
N PHE A 240 8.70 -17.55 4.08
CA PHE A 240 8.43 -16.34 4.84
C PHE A 240 7.34 -16.63 5.87
N CYS A 241 7.59 -16.27 7.12
CA CYS A 241 6.65 -16.36 8.22
C CYS A 241 6.96 -15.27 9.24
N GLU A 242 5.96 -14.85 10.01
CA GLU A 242 6.18 -13.97 11.14
C GLU A 242 6.91 -14.72 12.25
N TRP A 243 8.19 -14.43 12.50
CA TRP A 243 8.91 -15.01 13.64
C TRP A 243 8.58 -14.24 14.94
N PRO A 244 8.35 -14.91 16.10
CA PRO A 244 8.54 -16.33 16.42
C PRO A 244 7.30 -17.22 16.24
N ARG A 245 6.39 -16.87 15.34
CA ARG A 245 5.17 -17.64 15.02
C ARG A 245 5.32 -18.33 13.65
N PRO A 246 6.12 -19.42 13.55
CA PRO A 246 6.58 -20.00 12.28
C PRO A 246 5.49 -20.54 11.32
N LEU A 247 4.19 -20.43 11.66
CA LEU A 247 3.07 -20.94 10.88
C LEU A 247 1.95 -19.90 10.66
N SER A 248 2.07 -18.69 11.23
CA SER A 248 1.13 -17.59 10.93
C SER A 248 1.45 -17.03 9.55
N ASN A 249 0.40 -16.80 8.75
CA ASN A 249 0.45 -16.05 7.49
C ASN A 249 1.32 -16.69 6.39
N ILE A 250 1.74 -17.95 6.56
CA ILE A 250 2.57 -18.68 5.57
C ILE A 250 1.90 -18.78 4.19
N ASN A 251 0.56 -18.79 4.16
CA ASN A 251 -0.23 -18.88 2.94
C ASN A 251 -0.45 -17.51 2.27
N GLU A 252 -0.24 -16.40 2.99
CA GLU A 252 -0.42 -15.05 2.46
C GLU A 252 0.69 -14.68 1.47
N TYR A 253 1.90 -15.23 1.66
CA TYR A 253 3.07 -14.95 0.82
C TYR A 253 3.27 -15.93 -0.34
N THR A 254 2.44 -16.96 -0.46
CA THR A 254 2.58 -18.04 -1.47
C THR A 254 2.53 -17.52 -2.91
N GLY A 255 1.80 -16.44 -3.16
CA GLY A 255 1.69 -15.80 -4.48
C GLY A 255 2.79 -14.79 -4.82
N VAL A 256 3.57 -14.34 -3.83
CA VAL A 256 4.58 -13.27 -4.00
C VAL A 256 5.97 -13.87 -4.23
N VAL A 257 6.21 -15.11 -3.77
CA VAL A 257 7.44 -15.86 -4.02
C VAL A 257 7.31 -16.60 -5.35
N THR A 258 7.51 -15.90 -6.47
CA THR A 258 7.67 -16.58 -7.76
C THR A 258 9.00 -17.33 -7.77
N TYR A 259 8.93 -18.65 -7.64
CA TYR A 259 10.04 -19.53 -7.96
C TYR A 259 10.39 -19.36 -9.44
N LYS A 260 11.57 -18.81 -9.76
CA LYS A 260 12.16 -18.96 -11.09
C LYS A 260 12.81 -20.34 -11.16
N SER A 261 12.16 -21.29 -11.84
CA SER A 261 12.89 -22.43 -12.40
C SER A 261 13.75 -21.92 -13.55
N GLY A 262 15.03 -21.69 -13.31
CA GLY A 262 16.03 -21.44 -14.34
C GLY A 262 17.06 -22.58 -14.33
N PRO A 263 17.39 -23.20 -15.47
CA PRO A 263 18.53 -24.09 -15.54
C PRO A 263 19.79 -23.28 -15.20
N VAL A 264 20.64 -23.85 -14.35
CA VAL A 264 21.99 -23.34 -14.10
C VAL A 264 22.80 -23.58 -15.37
N SER A 265 22.76 -22.64 -16.33
CA SER A 265 23.78 -22.58 -17.37
C SER A 265 25.04 -21.96 -16.77
N LEU A 266 25.89 -22.80 -16.19
CA LEU A 266 27.29 -22.47 -15.97
C LEU A 266 27.95 -22.24 -17.33
N ASN A 267 28.59 -21.09 -17.49
CA ASN A 267 29.53 -20.86 -18.57
C ASN A 267 30.55 -22.00 -18.62
N ARG A 268 30.65 -22.64 -19.79
CA ARG A 268 31.91 -23.11 -20.38
C ARG A 268 31.93 -22.69 -21.84
#